data_AF-A0A9X0CPS6-F1
#
_entry.id   AF-A0A9X0CPS6-F1
#
_cell.length_a   1.000
_cell.length_b   1.000
_cell.length_c   1.000
_cell.angle_alpha   90.00
_cell.angle_beta   90.00
_cell.angle_gamma   90.00
#
_symmetry.space_group_name_H-M   'P 1'
#
loop_
_entity.id
_entity.type
_entity.pdbx_description
1 polymer ?
#
loop_
_entity_poly.entity_id
_entity_poly.type
_entity_poly.pdbx_seq_one_letter_code
_entity_poly.pdbx_strand_id
1 'polypeptide(L)'
;MSIEKIEGKNATNQPDDGSESTNKFVSSIVINLAVAFVALSLFSFLRPRLKQIYSPRQLLLDVMFPLGKLPHSFFAWIIPAFMANDDDVFHYAGIDALVYMRFLRLCVKISLVLMPYGIAVLLPLNYFGQGGLHGLDKVAMSNIKASSSKVWAHVVSAWFYTVIICYLLYEEWKIYIIYRQEYLTTGKGHQYAVLVRDLPAKFQNEQGMKSYVEDLFPDQIEDVIMVEDLKTWQTLIGQHDSLVWKLERSKAIYERTRERPTHKTYPCSSELDSITQHESDLTTLQSKLEDEVNQEHPILPCAFVIFRTLRMATTAVQVGWDNSP
;
A
#
# COMPACT_ATOMS: atom_id res chain seq x y z
N MET A 1 48.48 27.84 46.71
CA MET A 1 47.07 28.21 46.84
C MET A 1 46.50 28.23 45.42
N SER A 2 46.21 27.07 44.82
CA SER A 2 44.94 26.32 44.91
C SER A 2 44.16 26.43 43.59
N ILE A 3 44.63 25.82 42.49
CA ILE A 3 43.80 25.47 41.31
C ILE A 3 44.38 24.22 40.62
N GLU A 4 44.49 23.09 41.32
CA GLU A 4 44.93 21.83 40.68
C GLU A 4 44.28 20.57 41.29
N LYS A 5 43.11 20.70 41.93
CA LYS A 5 42.58 19.59 42.74
C LYS A 5 41.06 19.42 42.78
N ILE A 6 40.34 19.69 41.67
CA ILE A 6 38.87 19.51 41.64
C ILE A 6 38.34 18.60 40.52
N GLU A 7 39.12 18.23 39.49
CA GLU A 7 38.63 17.28 38.46
C GLU A 7 38.99 15.80 38.73
N GLY A 8 39.11 15.43 40.01
CA GLY A 8 39.32 14.05 40.44
C GLY A 8 38.17 13.55 41.31
N LYS A 9 36.93 13.54 40.80
CA LYS A 9 35.78 12.94 41.50
C LYS A 9 34.95 12.06 40.58
N ASN A 10 35.18 10.75 40.72
CA ASN A 10 34.23 9.67 40.51
C ASN A 10 33.58 9.54 39.12
N ALA A 11 34.38 9.29 38.09
CA ALA A 11 33.99 8.25 37.14
C ALA A 11 34.41 6.92 37.77
N THR A 12 33.52 6.29 38.54
CA THR A 12 33.62 4.86 38.76
C THR A 12 33.62 4.21 37.39
N ASN A 13 34.80 3.83 36.89
CA ASN A 13 34.95 2.91 35.77
C ASN A 13 34.41 1.56 36.22
N GLN A 14 33.08 1.49 36.30
CA GLN A 14 32.36 0.25 36.45
C GLN A 14 32.70 -0.56 35.19
N PRO A 15 33.24 -1.78 35.33
CA PRO A 15 33.56 -2.60 34.17
C PRO A 15 32.28 -2.71 33.33
N ASP A 16 32.38 -2.37 32.04
CA ASP A 16 31.27 -2.50 31.10
C ASP A 16 30.93 -3.98 30.93
N ASP A 17 30.06 -4.48 31.80
CA ASP A 17 29.63 -5.87 31.88
C ASP A 17 28.51 -6.19 30.87
N GLY A 18 28.16 -5.23 29.99
CA GLY A 18 27.11 -5.35 29.00
C GLY A 18 25.70 -5.56 29.60
N SER A 19 25.53 -5.35 30.90
CA SER A 19 24.24 -5.50 31.58
C SER A 19 23.25 -4.42 31.15
N GLU A 20 23.72 -3.19 30.94
CA GLU A 20 22.87 -2.06 30.55
C GLU A 20 22.25 -2.27 29.15
N SER A 21 23.03 -2.69 28.15
CA SER A 21 22.53 -2.96 26.79
C SER A 21 21.54 -4.14 26.79
N THR A 22 21.84 -5.19 27.54
CA THR A 22 20.96 -6.35 27.70
C THR A 22 19.64 -5.98 28.38
N ASN A 23 19.69 -5.19 29.46
CA ASN A 23 18.51 -4.72 30.18
C ASN A 23 17.63 -3.79 29.33
N LYS A 24 18.24 -2.92 28.51
CA LYS A 24 17.53 -2.08 27.54
C LYS A 24 16.81 -2.92 26.49
N PHE A 25 17.48 -3.94 25.94
CA PHE A 25 16.88 -4.86 24.97
C PHE A 25 15.70 -5.64 25.55
N VAL A 26 15.87 -6.24 26.74
CA VAL A 26 14.80 -6.99 27.42
C VAL A 26 13.63 -6.08 27.76
N SER A 27 13.89 -4.88 28.31
CA SER A 27 12.85 -3.89 28.60
C SER A 27 12.06 -3.52 27.34
N SER A 28 12.75 -3.29 26.22
CA SER A 28 12.11 -2.99 24.94
C SER A 28 11.22 -4.12 24.44
N ILE A 29 11.69 -5.38 24.51
CA ILE A 29 10.87 -6.55 24.14
C ILE A 29 9.61 -6.63 24.98
N VAL A 30 9.74 -6.50 26.31
CA VAL A 30 8.60 -6.60 27.22
C VAL A 30 7.57 -5.51 26.94
N ILE A 31 8.00 -4.26 26.78
CA ILE A 31 7.11 -3.13 26.49
C ILE A 31 6.41 -3.34 25.14
N ASN A 32 7.16 -3.69 24.09
CA ASN A 32 6.58 -3.90 22.75
C ASN A 32 5.60 -5.08 22.72
N LEU A 33 5.91 -6.19 23.40
CA LEU A 33 4.99 -7.33 23.53
C LEU A 33 3.73 -6.95 24.32
N ALA A 34 3.86 -6.17 25.40
CA ALA A 34 2.71 -5.70 26.16
C ALA A 34 1.80 -4.82 25.30
N VAL A 35 2.37 -3.87 24.56
CA VAL A 35 1.62 -3.01 23.62
C VAL A 35 0.96 -3.85 22.53
N ALA A 36 1.67 -4.79 21.92
CA ALA A 36 1.13 -5.68 20.90
C ALA A 36 -0.04 -6.53 21.45
N PHE A 37 0.10 -7.07 22.66
CA PHE A 37 -0.95 -7.84 23.32
C PHE A 37 -2.20 -7.00 23.59
N VAL A 38 -2.04 -5.77 24.10
CA VAL A 38 -3.17 -4.85 24.32
C VAL A 38 -3.85 -4.51 23.00
N ALA A 39 -3.09 -4.20 21.95
CA ALA A 39 -3.62 -3.87 20.63
C ALA A 39 -4.36 -5.07 19.99
N LEU A 40 -3.78 -6.27 20.04
CA LEU A 40 -4.42 -7.49 19.52
C LEU A 40 -5.67 -7.86 20.29
N SER A 41 -5.68 -7.66 21.62
CA SER A 41 -6.85 -7.88 22.46
C SER A 41 -7.97 -6.89 22.13
N LEU A 42 -7.62 -5.61 21.98
CA LEU A 42 -8.56 -4.56 21.60
C LEU A 42 -9.13 -4.81 20.20
N PHE A 43 -8.28 -5.17 19.23
CA PHE A 43 -8.71 -5.58 17.89
C PHE A 43 -9.66 -6.76 17.93
N SER A 44 -9.30 -7.82 18.66
CA SER A 44 -10.10 -9.04 18.80
C SER A 44 -11.47 -8.77 19.45
N PHE A 45 -11.56 -7.76 20.32
CA PHE A 45 -12.79 -7.31 20.95
C PHE A 45 -13.64 -6.38 20.06
N LEU A 46 -13.01 -5.43 19.35
CA LEU A 46 -13.69 -4.45 18.50
C LEU A 46 -14.18 -5.05 17.18
N ARG A 47 -13.39 -5.93 16.56
CA ARG A 47 -13.67 -6.56 15.27
C ARG A 47 -15.08 -7.15 15.14
N PRO A 48 -15.57 -8.00 16.07
CA PRO A 48 -16.92 -8.55 15.97
C PRO A 48 -18.03 -7.54 16.25
N ARG A 49 -17.75 -6.46 17.01
CA ARG A 49 -18.73 -5.42 17.37
C ARG A 49 -18.91 -4.36 16.29
N LEU A 50 -17.82 -4.00 15.60
CA LEU A 50 -17.78 -2.92 14.62
C LEU A 50 -17.58 -3.46 13.19
N LYS A 51 -18.47 -4.35 12.75
CA LYS A 51 -18.38 -5.01 11.42
C LYS A 51 -18.36 -4.02 10.25
N GLN A 52 -19.04 -2.88 10.38
CA GLN A 52 -19.04 -1.83 9.34
C GLN A 52 -17.64 -1.25 9.10
N ILE A 53 -16.79 -1.20 10.12
CA ILE A 53 -15.42 -0.67 10.03
C ILE A 53 -14.43 -1.77 9.66
N TYR A 54 -14.52 -2.94 10.30
CA TYR A 54 -13.50 -4.00 10.17
C TYR A 54 -13.78 -5.01 9.06
N SER A 55 -15.01 -5.08 8.56
CA SER A 55 -15.39 -6.00 7.48
C SER A 55 -16.30 -5.35 6.42
N PRO A 56 -16.00 -4.13 5.91
CA PRO A 56 -16.86 -3.46 4.94
C PRO A 56 -16.90 -4.24 3.62
N ARG A 57 -15.76 -4.74 3.14
CA ARG A 57 -15.70 -5.59 1.95
C ARG A 57 -16.48 -6.88 2.13
N GLN A 58 -16.44 -7.50 3.31
CA GLN A 58 -17.25 -8.68 3.57
C GLN A 58 -18.74 -8.32 3.50
N LEU A 59 -19.17 -7.20 4.08
CA LEU A 59 -20.58 -6.77 4.00
C LEU A 59 -21.04 -6.47 2.56
N LEU A 60 -20.15 -5.91 1.73
CA LEU A 60 -20.43 -5.64 0.32
C LEU A 60 -20.42 -6.92 -0.52
N LEU A 61 -19.47 -7.83 -0.27
CA LEU A 61 -19.28 -9.05 -1.03
C LEU A 61 -20.22 -10.18 -0.58
N ASP A 62 -20.65 -10.26 0.68
CA ASP A 62 -21.57 -11.30 1.20
C ASP A 62 -22.92 -11.27 0.47
N VAL A 63 -23.29 -10.13 -0.12
CA VAL A 63 -24.47 -9.99 -0.99
C VAL A 63 -24.26 -10.70 -2.35
N MET A 64 -23.02 -10.77 -2.85
CA MET A 64 -22.67 -11.33 -4.16
C MET A 64 -22.10 -12.75 -4.08
N PHE A 65 -21.32 -13.06 -3.04
CA PHE A 65 -20.66 -14.33 -2.78
C PHE A 65 -20.62 -14.58 -1.27
N PRO A 66 -21.30 -15.62 -0.74
CA PRO A 66 -21.27 -15.90 0.70
C PRO A 66 -19.88 -16.38 1.11
N LEU A 67 -19.04 -15.48 1.63
CA LEU A 67 -17.75 -15.85 2.20
C LEU A 67 -17.96 -16.70 3.47
N GLY A 68 -17.10 -17.70 3.68
CA GLY A 68 -17.09 -18.48 4.91
C GLY A 68 -17.06 -17.57 6.15
N LYS A 69 -18.05 -17.73 7.04
CA LYS A 69 -18.15 -16.89 8.24
C LYS A 69 -16.97 -17.19 9.16
N LEU A 70 -16.19 -16.17 9.48
CA LEU A 70 -15.13 -16.30 10.46
C LEU A 70 -15.71 -16.66 11.84
N PRO A 71 -15.07 -17.59 12.56
CA PRO A 71 -15.52 -17.99 13.90
C PRO A 71 -15.52 -16.80 14.87
N HIS A 72 -16.50 -16.75 15.76
CA HIS A 72 -16.72 -15.66 16.72
C HIS A 72 -15.78 -15.65 17.93
N SER A 73 -14.79 -16.55 17.98
CA SER A 73 -13.86 -16.63 19.11
C SER A 73 -12.74 -15.58 19.01
N PHE A 74 -12.28 -15.07 20.17
CA PHE A 74 -11.39 -13.92 20.32
C PHE A 74 -10.12 -14.01 19.44
N PHE A 75 -9.52 -15.19 19.26
CA PHE A 75 -8.32 -15.37 18.43
C PHE A 75 -8.52 -16.33 17.25
N ALA A 76 -9.76 -16.74 16.99
CA ALA A 76 -10.03 -17.73 15.94
C ALA A 76 -9.87 -17.19 14.51
N TRP A 77 -9.52 -15.91 14.36
CA TRP A 77 -9.17 -15.28 13.09
C TRP A 77 -7.71 -15.49 12.69
N ILE A 78 -6.82 -15.81 13.64
CA ILE A 78 -5.38 -15.93 13.38
C ILE A 78 -5.12 -17.09 12.42
N ILE A 79 -5.63 -18.28 12.74
CA ILE A 79 -5.39 -19.49 11.92
C ILE A 79 -5.93 -19.31 10.48
N PRO A 80 -7.19 -18.89 10.27
CA PRO A 80 -7.69 -18.61 8.92
C PRO A 80 -6.90 -17.53 8.17
N ALA A 81 -6.38 -16.51 8.87
CA ALA A 81 -5.58 -15.46 8.23
C ALA A 81 -4.24 -16.00 7.70
N PHE A 82 -3.59 -16.89 8.46
CA PHE A 82 -2.34 -17.53 8.01
C PHE A 82 -2.59 -18.63 6.96
N MET A 83 -3.69 -19.37 7.08
CA MET A 83 -4.05 -20.49 6.19
C MET A 83 -4.93 -20.09 5.00
N ALA A 84 -5.06 -18.79 4.70
CA ALA A 84 -5.85 -18.34 3.55
C ALA A 84 -5.27 -18.90 2.23
N ASN A 85 -6.11 -19.49 1.39
CA ASN A 85 -5.67 -20.02 0.11
C ASN A 85 -5.29 -18.90 -0.85
N ASP A 86 -4.27 -19.16 -1.67
CA ASP A 86 -3.78 -18.19 -2.64
C ASP A 86 -4.82 -17.90 -3.74
N ASP A 87 -5.57 -18.91 -4.17
CA ASP A 87 -6.62 -18.77 -5.19
C ASP A 87 -7.81 -17.93 -4.68
N ASP A 88 -8.19 -18.11 -3.41
CA ASP A 88 -9.21 -17.28 -2.77
C ASP A 88 -8.75 -15.81 -2.73
N VAL A 89 -7.49 -15.56 -2.33
CA VAL A 89 -6.93 -14.20 -2.32
C VAL A 89 -6.89 -13.61 -3.73
N PHE A 90 -6.52 -14.41 -4.73
CA PHE A 90 -6.47 -14.00 -6.13
C PHE A 90 -7.84 -13.53 -6.64
N HIS A 91 -8.89 -14.31 -6.41
CA HIS A 91 -10.23 -13.99 -6.92
C HIS A 91 -10.91 -12.86 -6.14
N TYR A 92 -10.78 -12.81 -4.82
CA TYR A 92 -11.50 -11.83 -3.99
C TYR A 92 -10.74 -10.53 -3.74
N ALA A 93 -9.43 -10.58 -3.59
CA ALA A 93 -8.60 -9.42 -3.28
C ALA A 93 -7.79 -8.90 -4.48
N GLY A 94 -7.63 -9.73 -5.52
CA GLY A 94 -6.91 -9.40 -6.73
C GLY A 94 -5.42 -9.75 -6.66
N ILE A 95 -4.75 -9.61 -7.82
CA ILE A 95 -3.33 -9.98 -7.98
C ILE A 95 -2.39 -9.18 -7.07
N ASP A 96 -2.65 -7.89 -6.86
CA ASP A 96 -1.78 -7.03 -6.04
C ASP A 96 -1.75 -7.49 -4.57
N ALA A 97 -2.93 -7.77 -4.01
CA ALA A 97 -3.06 -8.32 -2.67
C ALA A 97 -2.40 -9.70 -2.55
N LEU A 98 -2.58 -10.56 -3.56
CA LEU A 98 -1.91 -11.86 -3.62
C LEU A 98 -0.39 -11.72 -3.57
N VAL A 99 0.19 -10.88 -4.43
CA VAL A 99 1.64 -10.65 -4.49
C VAL A 99 2.17 -10.14 -3.16
N TYR A 100 1.47 -9.20 -2.53
CA TYR A 100 1.85 -8.69 -1.21
C TYR A 100 1.82 -9.78 -0.13
N MET A 101 0.75 -10.58 -0.06
CA MET A 101 0.63 -11.66 0.93
C MET A 101 1.70 -12.74 0.71
N ARG A 102 1.96 -13.12 -0.55
CA ARG A 102 3.00 -14.07 -0.92
C ARG A 102 4.41 -13.54 -0.60
N PHE A 103 4.67 -12.26 -0.84
CA PHE A 103 5.92 -11.60 -0.44
C PHE A 103 6.14 -11.67 1.07
N LEU A 104 5.12 -11.38 1.89
CA LEU A 104 5.22 -11.52 3.34
C LEU A 104 5.50 -12.97 3.77
N ARG A 105 4.82 -13.95 3.16
CA ARG A 105 5.09 -15.38 3.41
C ARG A 105 6.49 -15.78 2.99
N LEU A 106 7.01 -15.25 1.89
CA LEU A 106 8.38 -15.46 1.43
C LEU A 106 9.39 -14.91 2.45
N CYS A 107 9.19 -13.71 2.98
CA CYS A 107 10.04 -13.13 4.02
C CYS A 107 10.09 -14.02 5.28
N VAL A 108 8.94 -14.53 5.72
CA VAL A 108 8.86 -15.48 6.85
C VAL A 108 9.54 -16.80 6.50
N LYS A 109 9.31 -17.35 5.30
CA LYS A 109 9.94 -18.59 4.81
C LYS A 109 11.47 -18.47 4.75
N ILE A 110 11.99 -17.38 4.19
CA ILE A 110 13.44 -17.10 4.17
C ILE A 110 13.96 -17.06 5.61
N SER A 111 13.31 -16.31 6.49
CA SER A 111 13.73 -16.22 7.90
C SER A 111 13.76 -17.59 8.58
N LEU A 112 12.72 -18.41 8.41
CA LEU A 112 12.62 -19.75 8.99
C LEU A 112 13.66 -20.74 8.44
N VAL A 113 14.03 -20.62 7.15
CA VAL A 113 15.04 -21.50 6.53
C VAL A 113 16.45 -21.10 6.94
N LEU A 114 16.75 -19.81 7.09
CA LEU A 114 18.09 -19.34 7.47
C LEU A 114 18.36 -19.43 8.99
N MET A 115 17.29 -19.32 9.79
CA MET A 115 17.35 -19.29 11.26
C MET A 115 18.08 -20.47 11.89
N PRO A 116 17.84 -21.76 11.52
CA PRO A 116 18.51 -22.89 12.15
C PRO A 116 20.03 -22.83 12.08
N TYR A 117 20.58 -22.45 10.92
CA TYR A 117 22.04 -22.30 10.77
C TYR A 117 22.56 -21.14 11.61
N GLY A 118 21.85 -20.01 11.64
CA GLY A 118 22.22 -18.86 12.44
C GLY A 118 22.26 -19.20 13.94
N ILE A 119 21.25 -19.91 14.43
CA ILE A 119 21.13 -20.29 15.84
C ILE A 119 22.11 -21.41 16.21
N ALA A 120 22.26 -22.44 15.38
CA ALA A 120 23.06 -23.61 15.73
C ALA A 120 24.57 -23.40 15.49
N VAL A 121 24.95 -22.58 14.51
CA VAL A 121 26.35 -22.42 14.09
C VAL A 121 26.88 -21.03 14.43
N LEU A 122 26.27 -19.98 13.90
CA LEU A 122 26.83 -18.62 14.01
C LEU A 122 26.74 -18.05 15.43
N LEU A 123 25.61 -18.24 16.12
CA LEU A 123 25.41 -17.74 17.49
C LEU A 123 26.43 -18.34 18.48
N PRO A 124 26.60 -19.68 18.60
CA PRO A 124 27.62 -20.26 19.47
C PRO A 124 29.04 -19.85 19.06
N LEU A 125 29.33 -19.80 17.77
CA LEU A 125 30.66 -19.43 17.26
C LEU A 125 31.04 -18.00 17.66
N ASN A 126 30.10 -17.06 17.58
CA ASN A 126 30.29 -15.68 18.04
C ASN A 126 30.41 -15.62 19.56
N TYR A 127 29.55 -16.33 20.29
CA TYR A 127 29.56 -16.36 21.76
C TYR A 127 30.91 -16.84 22.32
N PHE A 128 31.50 -17.88 21.73
CA PHE A 128 32.82 -18.40 22.08
C PHE A 128 33.96 -17.72 21.29
N GLY A 129 33.74 -16.53 20.74
CA GLY A 129 34.68 -15.77 19.92
C GLY A 129 35.90 -15.19 20.67
N GLN A 130 35.82 -15.10 22.00
CA GLN A 130 36.87 -14.62 22.91
C GLN A 130 37.37 -13.19 22.61
N GLY A 131 36.53 -12.33 22.06
CA GLY A 131 36.83 -10.92 21.74
C GLY A 131 36.74 -9.97 22.94
N GLY A 132 36.42 -10.48 24.13
CA GLY A 132 36.32 -9.68 25.36
C GLY A 132 35.06 -8.84 25.46
N LEU A 133 34.06 -9.06 24.60
CA LEU A 133 32.77 -8.38 24.68
C LEU A 133 31.87 -9.03 25.74
N HIS A 134 30.96 -8.24 26.31
CA HIS A 134 30.04 -8.65 27.37
C HIS A 134 28.57 -8.50 26.92
N GLY A 135 27.64 -9.03 27.72
CA GLY A 135 26.20 -8.97 27.41
C GLY A 135 25.81 -9.52 26.03
N LEU A 136 24.90 -8.80 25.35
CA LEU A 136 24.40 -9.13 24.01
C LEU A 136 25.47 -9.02 22.93
N ASP A 137 26.53 -8.23 23.14
CA ASP A 137 27.59 -8.04 22.15
C ASP A 137 28.43 -9.31 21.94
N LYS A 138 28.32 -10.29 22.86
CA LYS A 138 28.93 -11.62 22.70
C LYS A 138 28.43 -12.38 21.47
N VAL A 139 27.19 -12.16 21.04
CA VAL A 139 26.64 -12.87 19.88
C VAL A 139 26.93 -12.17 18.55
N ALA A 140 27.56 -11.01 18.57
CA ALA A 140 27.96 -10.29 17.36
C ALA A 140 29.27 -10.87 16.78
N MET A 141 29.45 -10.71 15.47
CA MET A 141 30.69 -11.11 14.77
C MET A 141 31.93 -10.37 15.32
N SER A 142 31.74 -9.16 15.88
CA SER A 142 32.81 -8.37 16.52
C SER A 142 33.42 -9.04 17.75
N ASN A 143 32.73 -10.01 18.38
CA ASN A 143 33.29 -10.78 19.49
C ASN A 143 34.29 -11.86 19.03
N ILE A 144 34.54 -12.02 17.73
CA ILE A 144 35.56 -12.94 17.23
C ILE A 144 36.92 -12.24 17.25
N LYS A 145 37.92 -12.89 17.89
CA LYS A 145 39.30 -12.39 17.90
C LYS A 145 39.84 -12.15 16.47
N ALA A 146 40.55 -11.02 16.28
CA ALA A 146 41.20 -10.69 15.02
C ALA A 146 42.14 -11.82 14.54
N SER A 147 42.15 -12.08 13.23
CA SER A 147 42.89 -13.18 12.58
C SER A 147 42.47 -14.60 12.98
N SER A 148 41.28 -14.78 13.57
CA SER A 148 40.72 -16.11 13.83
C SER A 148 40.17 -16.75 12.55
N SER A 149 40.45 -18.04 12.35
CA SER A 149 39.85 -18.83 11.27
C SER A 149 38.33 -18.97 11.39
N LYS A 150 37.76 -18.69 12.57
CA LYS A 150 36.30 -18.74 12.84
C LYS A 150 35.50 -17.78 11.95
N VAL A 151 36.10 -16.68 11.47
CA VAL A 151 35.44 -15.72 10.57
C VAL A 151 35.01 -16.37 9.25
N TRP A 152 35.71 -17.43 8.80
CA TRP A 152 35.33 -18.15 7.57
C TRP A 152 33.94 -18.78 7.64
N ALA A 153 33.43 -19.10 8.83
CA ALA A 153 32.05 -19.60 8.97
C ALA A 153 31.00 -18.57 8.51
N HIS A 154 31.29 -17.27 8.70
CA HIS A 154 30.44 -16.16 8.22
C HIS A 154 30.52 -15.99 6.70
N VAL A 155 31.72 -16.17 6.12
CA VAL A 155 31.91 -16.11 4.67
C VAL A 155 31.17 -17.26 3.98
N VAL A 156 31.32 -18.49 4.51
CA VAL A 156 30.59 -19.67 4.00
C VAL A 156 29.08 -19.48 4.17
N SER A 157 28.63 -18.96 5.31
CA SER A 157 27.21 -18.70 5.52
C SER A 157 26.65 -17.64 4.59
N ALA A 158 27.42 -16.61 4.25
CA ALA A 158 26.98 -15.59 3.30
C ALA A 158 26.67 -16.21 1.94
N TRP A 159 27.59 -17.00 1.39
CA TRP A 159 27.36 -17.72 0.13
C TRP A 159 26.19 -18.71 0.22
N PHE A 160 26.13 -19.50 1.30
CA PHE A 160 25.05 -20.44 1.55
C PHE A 160 23.67 -19.76 1.61
N TYR A 161 23.57 -18.65 2.35
CA TYR A 161 22.36 -17.86 2.48
C TYR A 161 21.97 -17.21 1.15
N THR A 162 22.92 -16.65 0.41
CA THR A 162 22.66 -16.07 -0.92
C THR A 162 22.06 -17.12 -1.85
N VAL A 163 22.65 -18.31 -1.94
CA VAL A 163 22.13 -19.39 -2.81
C VAL A 163 20.71 -19.80 -2.41
N ILE A 164 20.44 -19.97 -1.12
CA ILE A 164 19.09 -20.31 -0.62
C ILE A 164 18.09 -19.20 -0.94
N ILE A 165 18.44 -17.95 -0.68
CA ILE A 165 17.57 -16.80 -0.95
C ILE A 165 17.27 -16.71 -2.44
N CYS A 166 18.28 -16.81 -3.31
CA CYS A 166 18.11 -16.81 -4.75
C CYS A 166 17.21 -17.96 -5.22
N TYR A 167 17.38 -19.16 -4.67
CA TYR A 167 16.50 -20.29 -4.97
C TYR A 167 15.05 -20.04 -4.56
N LEU A 168 14.81 -19.56 -3.33
CA LEU A 168 13.46 -19.27 -2.84
C LEU A 168 12.79 -18.14 -3.64
N LEU A 169 13.55 -17.10 -4.02
CA LEU A 169 13.08 -16.03 -4.91
C LEU A 169 12.72 -16.58 -6.30
N TYR A 170 13.54 -17.48 -6.85
CA TYR A 170 13.27 -18.09 -8.15
C TYR A 170 12.01 -18.95 -8.14
N GLU A 171 11.82 -19.77 -7.10
CA GLU A 171 10.57 -20.54 -6.92
C GLU A 171 9.35 -19.61 -6.87
N GLU A 172 9.45 -18.50 -6.13
CA GLU A 172 8.34 -17.56 -6.00
C GLU A 172 8.08 -16.77 -7.29
N TRP A 173 9.14 -16.43 -8.02
CA TRP A 173 9.03 -15.80 -9.34
C TRP A 173 8.24 -16.67 -10.31
N LYS A 174 8.54 -17.98 -10.37
CA LYS A 174 7.81 -18.90 -11.26
C LYS A 174 6.31 -18.88 -10.96
N ILE A 175 5.93 -18.90 -9.68
CA ILE A 175 4.53 -18.86 -9.26
C ILE A 175 3.89 -17.51 -9.63
N TYR A 176 4.61 -16.40 -9.41
CA TYR A 176 4.15 -15.06 -9.81
C TYR A 176 3.83 -14.98 -11.31
N ILE A 177 4.66 -15.57 -12.18
CA ILE A 177 4.41 -15.59 -13.63
C ILE A 177 3.06 -16.24 -13.92
N ILE A 178 2.73 -17.36 -13.28
CA ILE A 178 1.48 -18.11 -13.53
C ILE A 178 0.27 -17.24 -13.20
N TYR A 179 0.19 -16.71 -11.98
CA TYR A 179 -0.92 -15.84 -11.58
C TYR A 179 -0.99 -14.55 -12.40
N ARG A 180 0.16 -14.00 -12.79
CA ARG A 180 0.20 -12.82 -13.66
C ARG A 180 -0.33 -13.13 -15.05
N GLN A 181 0.03 -14.27 -15.63
CA GLN A 181 -0.51 -14.70 -16.91
C GLN A 181 -2.01 -14.89 -16.82
N GLU A 182 -2.51 -15.59 -15.81
CA GLU A 182 -3.95 -15.76 -15.57
C GLU A 182 -4.68 -14.42 -15.45
N TYR A 183 -4.15 -13.48 -14.65
CA TYR A 183 -4.70 -12.13 -14.53
C TYR A 183 -4.76 -11.38 -15.87
N LEU A 184 -3.72 -11.50 -16.69
CA LEU A 184 -3.68 -10.85 -17.99
C LEU A 184 -4.61 -11.51 -19.01
N THR A 185 -4.88 -12.81 -18.90
CA THR A 185 -5.86 -13.49 -19.76
C THR A 185 -7.31 -13.09 -19.49
N THR A 186 -7.60 -12.50 -18.33
CA THR A 186 -8.96 -12.02 -18.00
C THR A 186 -9.47 -10.95 -18.98
N GLY A 187 -8.58 -10.22 -19.67
CA GLY A 187 -8.98 -9.29 -20.74
C GLY A 187 -9.79 -8.09 -20.22
N LYS A 188 -9.30 -7.41 -19.18
CA LYS A 188 -9.98 -6.24 -18.62
C LYS A 188 -9.97 -5.07 -19.61
N GLY A 189 -11.01 -4.24 -19.63
CA GLY A 189 -11.16 -3.14 -20.60
C GLY A 189 -9.95 -2.20 -20.70
N HIS A 190 -9.30 -1.88 -19.57
CA HIS A 190 -8.10 -1.03 -19.56
C HIS A 190 -6.89 -1.63 -20.30
N GLN A 191 -6.87 -2.95 -20.55
CA GLN A 191 -5.77 -3.60 -21.27
C GLN A 191 -5.84 -3.35 -22.79
N TYR A 192 -7.00 -2.91 -23.29
CA TYR A 192 -7.22 -2.58 -24.70
C TYR A 192 -6.96 -1.09 -24.99
N ALA A 193 -6.89 -0.25 -23.96
CA ALA A 193 -6.68 1.18 -24.09
C ALA A 193 -5.19 1.53 -23.91
N VAL A 194 -4.64 2.28 -24.87
CA VAL A 194 -3.26 2.77 -24.86
C VAL A 194 -3.28 4.28 -24.71
N LEU A 195 -2.61 4.80 -23.68
CA LEU A 195 -2.41 6.23 -23.49
C LEU A 195 -1.24 6.70 -24.37
N VAL A 196 -1.54 7.56 -25.34
CA VAL A 196 -0.56 8.26 -26.16
C VAL A 196 -0.31 9.63 -25.54
N ARG A 197 0.96 10.00 -25.38
CA ARG A 197 1.39 11.26 -24.77
C ARG A 197 2.23 12.06 -25.75
N ASP A 198 2.43 13.33 -25.43
CA ASP A 198 3.29 14.27 -26.17
C ASP A 198 2.88 14.44 -27.63
N LEU A 199 1.57 14.54 -27.87
CA LEU A 199 1.01 14.73 -29.20
C LEU A 199 1.38 16.10 -29.79
N PRO A 200 1.99 16.16 -30.99
CA PRO A 200 2.19 17.40 -31.72
C PRO A 200 0.86 18.11 -31.99
N ALA A 201 0.87 19.45 -32.06
CA ALA A 201 -0.34 20.26 -32.29
C ALA A 201 -1.15 19.86 -33.55
N LYS A 202 -0.50 19.31 -34.58
CA LYS A 202 -1.14 18.77 -35.79
C LYS A 202 -2.11 17.61 -35.52
N PHE A 203 -1.90 16.84 -34.45
CA PHE A 203 -2.68 15.66 -34.09
C PHE A 203 -3.54 15.89 -32.83
N GLN A 204 -3.62 17.12 -32.33
CA GLN A 204 -4.51 17.50 -31.21
C GLN A 204 -5.94 17.77 -31.71
N ASN A 205 -6.44 16.88 -32.55
CA ASN A 205 -7.82 16.85 -33.04
C ASN A 205 -8.21 15.38 -33.16
N GLU A 206 -9.42 15.03 -32.73
CA GLU A 206 -9.97 13.69 -32.81
C GLU A 206 -9.84 13.08 -34.22
N GLN A 207 -10.23 13.84 -35.26
CA GLN A 207 -10.17 13.36 -36.65
C GLN A 207 -8.74 13.14 -37.13
N GLY A 208 -7.82 14.04 -36.74
CA GLY A 208 -6.41 13.96 -37.12
C GLY A 208 -5.71 12.79 -36.45
N MET A 209 -5.97 12.59 -35.15
CA MET A 209 -5.46 11.46 -34.40
C MET A 209 -6.02 10.15 -34.92
N LYS A 210 -7.33 10.07 -35.17
CA LYS A 210 -7.97 8.88 -35.74
C LYS A 210 -7.37 8.49 -37.08
N SER A 211 -7.20 9.45 -37.98
CA SER A 211 -6.57 9.20 -39.29
C SER A 211 -5.12 8.71 -39.14
N TYR A 212 -4.34 9.34 -38.27
CA TYR A 212 -2.95 8.97 -38.03
C TYR A 212 -2.81 7.55 -37.45
N VAL A 213 -3.64 7.18 -36.47
CA VAL A 213 -3.58 5.85 -35.88
C VAL A 213 -4.10 4.81 -36.87
N GLU A 214 -5.13 5.12 -37.67
CA GLU A 214 -5.65 4.21 -38.72
C GLU A 214 -4.60 3.92 -39.80
N ASP A 215 -3.79 4.93 -40.18
CA ASP A 215 -2.68 4.75 -41.11
C ASP A 215 -1.59 3.81 -40.54
N LEU A 216 -1.35 3.84 -39.23
CA LEU A 216 -0.36 2.99 -38.55
C LEU A 216 -0.89 1.57 -38.25
N PHE A 217 -2.16 1.47 -37.87
CA PHE A 217 -2.80 0.23 -37.42
C PHE A 217 -4.16 0.01 -38.12
N PRO A 218 -4.17 -0.32 -39.43
CA PRO A 218 -5.40 -0.43 -40.20
C PRO A 218 -6.38 -1.49 -39.65
N ASP A 219 -7.65 -1.12 -39.51
CA ASP A 219 -8.77 -1.95 -39.03
C ASP A 219 -8.62 -2.51 -37.61
N GLN A 220 -7.64 -2.04 -36.82
CA GLN A 220 -7.38 -2.54 -35.46
C GLN A 220 -7.91 -1.64 -34.34
N ILE A 221 -8.37 -0.44 -34.68
CA ILE A 221 -8.82 0.57 -33.72
C ILE A 221 -10.33 0.46 -33.55
N GLU A 222 -10.78 0.52 -32.31
CA GLU A 222 -12.19 0.64 -31.98
C GLU A 222 -12.59 2.10 -31.84
N ASP A 223 -11.83 2.87 -31.06
CA ASP A 223 -12.13 4.27 -30.81
C ASP A 223 -10.89 5.07 -30.38
N VAL A 224 -10.96 6.40 -30.50
CA VAL A 224 -9.93 7.34 -30.07
C VAL A 224 -10.59 8.45 -29.25
N ILE A 225 -10.18 8.56 -27.98
CA ILE A 225 -10.71 9.53 -27.04
C ILE A 225 -9.62 10.56 -26.74
N MET A 226 -9.84 11.81 -27.13
CA MET A 226 -8.96 12.92 -26.77
C MET A 226 -9.15 13.28 -25.30
N VAL A 227 -8.05 13.61 -24.62
CA VAL A 227 -8.14 14.03 -23.21
C VAL A 227 -8.32 15.54 -23.13
N GLU A 228 -9.37 15.97 -22.46
CA GLU A 228 -9.69 17.38 -22.24
C GLU A 228 -9.20 17.89 -20.87
N ASP A 229 -8.92 19.19 -20.75
CA ASP A 229 -8.56 19.80 -19.47
C ASP A 229 -9.80 20.08 -18.60
N LEU A 230 -10.17 19.10 -17.77
CA LEU A 230 -11.36 19.15 -16.91
C LEU A 230 -11.06 19.62 -15.48
N LYS A 231 -10.03 20.45 -15.25
CA LYS A 231 -9.66 20.93 -13.89
C LYS A 231 -10.80 21.68 -13.18
N THR A 232 -11.51 22.54 -13.92
CA THR A 232 -12.63 23.31 -13.37
C THR A 232 -13.76 22.37 -12.97
N TRP A 233 -14.14 21.45 -13.86
CA TRP A 233 -15.10 20.37 -13.58
C TRP A 233 -14.73 19.55 -12.34
N GLN A 234 -13.47 19.12 -12.22
CA GLN A 234 -12.96 18.38 -11.05
C GLN A 234 -13.03 19.21 -9.76
N THR A 235 -12.84 20.52 -9.84
CA THR A 235 -12.98 21.40 -8.68
C THR A 235 -14.45 21.52 -8.27
N LEU A 236 -15.35 21.67 -9.24
CA LEU A 236 -16.80 21.72 -8.99
C LEU A 236 -17.34 20.41 -8.42
N ILE A 237 -16.90 19.25 -8.92
CA ILE A 237 -17.35 17.95 -8.36
C ILE A 237 -16.83 17.75 -6.93
N GLY A 238 -15.61 18.20 -6.63
CA GLY A 238 -15.09 18.17 -5.25
C GLY A 238 -15.90 19.08 -4.31
N GLN A 239 -16.33 20.25 -4.79
CA GLN A 239 -17.24 21.12 -4.04
C GLN A 239 -18.61 20.47 -3.85
N HIS A 240 -19.14 19.81 -4.89
CA HIS A 240 -20.41 19.10 -4.88
C HIS A 240 -20.40 18.02 -3.81
N ASP A 241 -19.42 17.13 -3.80
CA ASP A 241 -19.31 16.04 -2.84
C ASP A 241 -19.18 16.56 -1.40
N SER A 242 -18.47 17.67 -1.22
CA SER A 242 -18.35 18.33 0.09
C SER A 242 -19.69 18.90 0.58
N LEU A 243 -20.52 19.43 -0.33
CA LEU A 243 -21.84 19.97 -0.03
C LEU A 243 -22.85 18.86 0.24
N VAL A 244 -22.83 17.77 -0.55
CA VAL A 244 -23.65 16.58 -0.30
C VAL A 244 -23.37 16.05 1.10
N TRP A 245 -22.10 15.90 1.49
CA TRP A 245 -21.75 15.45 2.84
C TRP A 245 -22.27 16.38 3.94
N LYS A 246 -22.19 17.70 3.75
CA LYS A 246 -22.74 18.70 4.69
C LYS A 246 -24.27 18.59 4.77
N LEU A 247 -24.94 18.42 3.64
CA LEU A 247 -26.40 18.27 3.56
C LEU A 247 -26.85 16.99 4.26
N GLU A 248 -26.21 15.86 3.98
CA GLU A 248 -26.47 14.57 4.63
C GLU A 248 -26.27 14.67 6.14
N ARG A 249 -25.19 15.32 6.59
CA ARG A 249 -24.95 15.58 8.01
C ARG A 249 -26.07 16.43 8.64
N SER A 250 -26.50 17.50 7.98
CA SER A 250 -27.60 18.35 8.46
C SER A 250 -28.93 17.59 8.53
N LYS A 251 -29.23 16.77 7.52
CA LYS A 251 -30.42 15.90 7.51
C LYS A 251 -30.37 14.85 8.61
N ALA A 252 -29.22 14.21 8.83
CA ALA A 252 -29.02 13.26 9.92
C ALA A 252 -29.19 13.89 11.32
N ILE A 253 -28.74 15.14 11.50
CA ILE A 253 -28.98 15.90 12.73
C ILE A 253 -30.48 16.15 12.90
N TYR A 254 -31.15 16.63 11.86
CA TYR A 254 -32.59 16.87 11.88
C TYR A 254 -33.41 15.62 12.18
N GLU A 255 -33.05 14.46 11.60
CA GLU A 255 -33.72 13.20 11.89
C GLU A 255 -33.59 12.79 13.37
N ARG A 256 -32.42 13.07 13.97
CA ARG A 256 -32.13 12.74 15.37
C ARG A 256 -32.78 13.70 16.36
N THR A 257 -32.71 15.01 16.13
CA THR A 257 -33.18 16.05 17.07
C THR A 257 -34.59 16.53 16.78
N ARG A 258 -35.10 16.32 15.56
CA ARG A 258 -36.34 16.91 15.01
C ARG A 258 -36.31 18.44 14.91
N GLU A 259 -35.16 19.05 15.13
CA GLU A 259 -34.94 20.49 15.04
C GLU A 259 -34.06 20.81 13.84
N ARG A 260 -34.42 21.85 13.08
CA ARG A 260 -33.67 22.23 11.89
C ARG A 260 -32.34 22.87 12.30
N PRO A 261 -31.19 22.31 11.88
CA PRO A 261 -29.90 22.84 12.27
C PRO A 261 -29.65 24.19 11.58
N THR A 262 -29.32 25.22 12.37
CA THR A 262 -28.92 26.52 11.85
C THR A 262 -27.40 26.67 11.87
N HIS A 263 -26.87 27.50 10.97
CA HIS A 263 -25.47 27.92 11.02
C HIS A 263 -25.34 29.40 10.67
N LYS A 264 -24.22 30.01 11.06
CA LYS A 264 -23.84 31.36 10.66
C LYS A 264 -22.74 31.26 9.62
N THR A 265 -22.92 31.94 8.49
CA THR A 265 -21.88 32.00 7.45
C THR A 265 -20.69 32.84 7.92
N TYR A 266 -20.98 33.91 8.68
CA TYR A 266 -19.97 34.80 9.27
C TYR A 266 -20.30 35.08 10.75
N PRO A 267 -19.31 35.46 11.58
CA PRO A 267 -19.53 35.71 13.00
C PRO A 267 -20.65 36.71 13.33
N CYS A 268 -20.91 37.68 12.43
CA CYS A 268 -21.93 38.71 12.59
C CYS A 268 -23.18 38.52 11.69
N SER A 269 -23.33 37.38 11.01
CA SER A 269 -24.50 37.14 10.16
C SER A 269 -25.70 36.63 10.95
N SER A 270 -26.90 36.76 10.37
CA SER A 270 -28.09 36.04 10.84
C SER A 270 -27.87 34.53 10.75
N GLU A 271 -28.58 33.79 11.61
CA GLU A 271 -28.63 32.34 11.53
C GLU A 271 -29.50 31.92 10.35
N LEU A 272 -28.96 31.03 9.51
CA LEU A 272 -29.61 30.49 8.34
C LEU A 272 -29.91 29.01 8.56
N ASP A 273 -31.02 28.54 7.99
CA ASP A 273 -31.34 27.11 7.98
C ASP A 273 -30.34 26.38 7.08
N SER A 274 -29.55 25.49 7.68
CA SER A 274 -28.46 24.80 6.99
C SER A 274 -28.98 23.88 5.90
N ILE A 275 -30.16 23.26 6.07
CA ILE A 275 -30.69 22.33 5.07
C ILE A 275 -31.10 23.11 3.81
N THR A 276 -31.93 24.14 3.99
CA THR A 276 -32.43 24.96 2.88
C THR A 276 -31.29 25.65 2.14
N GLN A 277 -30.29 26.16 2.87
CA GLN A 277 -29.11 26.77 2.26
C GLN A 277 -28.28 25.76 1.48
N HIS A 278 -27.92 24.62 2.07
CA HIS A 278 -27.15 23.59 1.35
C HIS A 278 -27.89 23.05 0.13
N GLU A 279 -29.22 22.93 0.17
CA GLU A 279 -30.03 22.52 -1.00
C GLU A 279 -29.97 23.58 -2.11
N SER A 280 -30.07 24.86 -1.76
CA SER A 280 -29.92 25.97 -2.72
C SER A 280 -28.50 26.08 -3.29
N ASP A 281 -27.48 25.86 -2.46
CA ASP A 281 -26.08 25.87 -2.91
C ASP A 281 -25.82 24.68 -3.84
N LEU A 282 -26.41 23.51 -3.55
CA LEU A 282 -26.31 22.33 -4.38
C LEU A 282 -26.97 22.54 -5.75
N THR A 283 -28.18 23.10 -5.81
CA THR A 283 -28.85 23.37 -7.09
C THR A 283 -28.08 24.39 -7.93
N THR A 284 -27.53 25.43 -7.29
CA THR A 284 -26.66 26.42 -7.95
C THR A 284 -25.38 25.78 -8.48
N LEU A 285 -24.80 24.82 -7.76
CA LEU A 285 -23.61 24.12 -8.21
C LEU A 285 -23.92 23.12 -9.34
N GLN A 286 -25.07 22.45 -9.27
CA GLN A 286 -25.55 21.56 -10.32
C GLN A 286 -25.79 22.30 -11.63
N SER A 287 -26.35 23.52 -11.58
CA SER A 287 -26.49 24.34 -12.79
C SER A 287 -25.12 24.72 -13.37
N LYS A 288 -24.15 25.10 -12.52
CA LYS A 288 -22.77 25.38 -12.98
C LYS A 288 -22.09 24.17 -13.59
N LEU A 289 -22.32 22.97 -13.04
CA LEU A 289 -21.85 21.74 -13.64
C LEU A 289 -22.52 21.57 -15.02
N GLU A 290 -23.84 21.67 -15.13
CA GLU A 290 -24.53 21.56 -16.43
C GLU A 290 -24.01 22.58 -17.46
N ASP A 291 -23.72 23.81 -17.04
CA ASP A 291 -23.08 24.82 -17.89
C ASP A 291 -21.66 24.41 -18.32
N GLU A 292 -20.88 23.79 -17.44
CA GLU A 292 -19.51 23.32 -17.69
C GLU A 292 -19.48 22.10 -18.63
N VAL A 293 -20.47 21.21 -18.56
CA VAL A 293 -20.62 20.06 -19.48
C VAL A 293 -20.82 20.53 -20.92
N ASN A 294 -21.55 21.64 -21.09
CA ASN A 294 -21.87 22.18 -22.42
C ASN A 294 -20.77 23.08 -22.99
N GLN A 295 -19.71 23.37 -22.23
CA GLN A 295 -18.56 24.14 -22.70
C GLN A 295 -17.55 23.26 -23.44
N GLU A 296 -16.93 23.82 -24.48
CA GLU A 296 -15.79 23.19 -25.15
C GLU A 296 -14.53 23.40 -24.32
N HIS A 297 -13.86 22.29 -23.97
CA HIS A 297 -12.64 22.30 -23.17
C HIS A 297 -11.40 22.22 -24.08
N PRO A 298 -10.27 22.85 -23.68
CA PRO A 298 -9.04 22.72 -24.43
C PRO A 298 -8.50 21.29 -24.34
N ILE A 299 -8.10 20.75 -25.49
CA ILE A 299 -7.55 19.41 -25.62
C ILE A 299 -6.11 19.40 -25.10
N LEU A 300 -5.79 18.42 -24.26
CA LEU A 300 -4.44 18.15 -23.79
C LEU A 300 -3.64 17.37 -24.85
N PRO A 301 -2.30 17.42 -24.83
CA PRO A 301 -1.44 16.68 -25.78
C PRO A 301 -1.40 15.16 -25.48
N CYS A 302 -2.53 14.56 -25.13
CA CYS A 302 -2.67 13.13 -24.87
C CYS A 302 -4.03 12.60 -25.33
N ALA A 303 -4.06 11.32 -25.67
CA ALA A 303 -5.26 10.63 -26.12
C ALA A 303 -5.24 9.16 -25.68
N PHE A 304 -6.42 8.59 -25.45
CA PHE A 304 -6.59 7.15 -25.29
C PHE A 304 -6.98 6.54 -26.64
N VAL A 305 -6.20 5.57 -27.10
CA VAL A 305 -6.50 4.78 -28.28
C VAL A 305 -6.97 3.41 -27.82
N ILE A 306 -8.19 3.04 -28.20
CA ILE A 306 -8.80 1.77 -27.82
C ILE A 306 -8.67 0.81 -29.01
N PHE A 307 -8.03 -0.33 -28.78
CA PHE A 307 -7.83 -1.35 -29.80
C PHE A 307 -8.86 -2.47 -29.69
N ARG A 308 -9.21 -3.07 -30.83
CA ARG A 308 -10.09 -4.25 -30.90
C ARG A 308 -9.49 -5.50 -30.27
N THR A 309 -8.17 -5.62 -30.28
CA THR A 309 -7.46 -6.81 -29.78
C THR A 309 -6.35 -6.46 -28.81
N LEU A 310 -6.20 -7.29 -27.78
CA LEU A 310 -5.15 -7.15 -26.76
C LEU A 310 -3.74 -7.24 -27.37
N ARG A 311 -3.58 -8.07 -28.40
CA ARG A 311 -2.33 -8.22 -29.15
C ARG A 311 -1.89 -6.90 -29.76
N MET A 312 -2.82 -6.17 -30.38
CA MET A 312 -2.51 -4.90 -31.03
C MET A 312 -2.25 -3.79 -30.01
N ALA A 313 -3.06 -3.69 -28.95
CA ALA A 313 -2.77 -2.77 -27.85
C ALA A 313 -1.35 -2.98 -27.28
N THR A 314 -0.97 -4.24 -27.04
CA THR A 314 0.37 -4.58 -26.52
C THR A 314 1.48 -4.23 -27.50
N THR A 315 1.27 -4.49 -28.80
CA THR A 315 2.24 -4.16 -29.85
C THR A 315 2.41 -2.64 -29.96
N ALA A 316 1.31 -1.89 -29.93
CA ALA A 316 1.30 -0.45 -30.02
C ALA A 316 2.06 0.20 -28.85
N VAL A 317 2.00 -0.37 -27.64
CA VAL A 317 2.78 0.12 -26.48
C VAL A 317 4.28 -0.12 -26.62
N GLN A 318 4.69 -1.17 -27.34
CA GLN A 318 6.08 -1.62 -27.41
C GLN A 318 6.84 -1.07 -28.63
N VAL A 319 6.13 -0.56 -29.64
CA VAL A 319 6.70 -0.05 -30.88
C VAL A 319 6.82 1.47 -30.81
N GLY A 320 7.89 2.03 -31.35
CA GLY A 320 8.01 3.48 -31.56
C GLY A 320 7.11 3.94 -32.70
N TRP A 321 6.27 4.94 -32.47
CA TRP A 321 5.31 5.42 -33.46
C TRP A 321 5.92 6.45 -34.43
N ASP A 322 6.95 7.16 -33.99
CA ASP A 322 7.71 8.13 -34.78
C ASP A 322 9.22 7.85 -34.59
N ASN A 323 10.02 8.33 -35.53
CA ASN A 323 11.48 8.27 -35.48
C ASN A 323 12.09 9.35 -34.56
N SER A 324 11.27 10.28 -34.04
CA SER A 324 11.69 11.24 -33.02
C SER A 324 11.77 10.55 -31.64
N PRO A 325 12.90 10.66 -30.93
CA PRO A 325 13.15 9.95 -29.67
C PRO A 325 12.27 10.39 -28.51
#